data_AF-A0A2S8PRR4-F1
#
_entry.id   AF-A0A2S8PRR4-F1
#
_cell.length_a   1.000
_cell.length_b   1.000
_cell.length_c   1.000
_cell.angle_alpha   90.00
_cell.angle_beta   90.00
_cell.angle_gamma   90.00
#
_symmetry.space_group_name_H-M   'P 1'
#
loop_
_entity.id
_entity.type
_entity.pdbx_description
1 polymer ?
#
loop_
_entity_poly.entity_id
_entity_poly.type
_entity_poly.pdbx_seq_one_letter_code
_entity_poly.pdbx_strand_id
1 'polypeptide(L)'
;MSIKSGTYYNERELRTILDVDRESKQRIYMPNELFKDLVNSEDFKARKANATHIAFAFSYLYLASYMYRYARFTYYEDYFGESFIDDSVIYKICNISPDSRGAAGVSYITKKDGVLNKLNYIRKESDYPIRYKYEEDISGNKNYSEVYWKMLSDIKDELPSDVKLSRARKINFPVRAIYFDEESENKGIENGYFFITANTTEIDINTFIFCMKHSDIGVVGFYLYSFLKCMNGYFRGEYNSSIEQLVIDTGIKSTKLSEVIKTLEAHNMITNTHNTYVPFLPQDKHIPANGYRTLERNQFTDLRKDVAVRKVMSQATYEKKGGKYLCDSSSIEEDDDDQLNDIPLLNSTFFGTNLQESI
;
A
#
# COMPACT_ATOMS: atom_id res chain seq x y z
N MET A 1 31.45 16.27 2.48
CA MET A 1 30.16 16.85 2.91
C MET A 1 29.23 15.72 3.26
N SER A 2 28.90 15.54 4.54
CA SER A 2 27.91 14.54 4.96
C SER A 2 26.53 15.00 4.51
N ILE A 3 25.91 14.25 3.60
CA ILE A 3 24.50 14.45 3.24
C ILE A 3 23.73 14.10 4.52
N LYS A 4 23.14 15.09 5.19
CA LYS A 4 22.14 14.84 6.23
C LYS A 4 21.09 13.93 5.59
N SER A 5 20.99 12.68 6.02
CA SER A 5 19.99 11.75 5.48
C SER A 5 18.62 12.39 5.68
N GLY A 6 17.84 12.49 4.61
CA GLY A 6 16.47 13.02 4.67
C GLY A 6 15.48 12.08 5.37
N THR A 7 15.98 11.09 6.11
CA THR A 7 15.21 10.06 6.82
C THR A 7 15.44 10.14 8.31
N TYR A 8 14.44 9.74 9.10
CA TYR A 8 14.55 9.71 10.56
C TYR A 8 15.34 8.50 11.08
N TYR A 9 15.23 7.38 10.37
CA TYR A 9 15.89 6.13 10.73
C TYR A 9 16.64 5.57 9.52
N ASN A 10 17.79 4.97 9.78
CA ASN A 10 18.50 4.14 8.82
C ASN A 10 17.97 2.70 8.81
N GLU A 11 18.43 1.86 7.89
CA GLU A 11 17.96 0.47 7.77
C GLU A 11 18.14 -0.34 9.06
N ARG A 12 19.26 -0.19 9.76
CA ARG A 12 19.53 -0.93 10.99
C ARG A 12 18.53 -0.53 12.07
N GLU A 13 18.30 0.76 12.25
CA GLU A 13 17.32 1.27 13.23
C GLU A 13 15.91 0.80 12.90
N LEU A 14 15.47 0.89 11.63
CA LEU A 14 14.16 0.40 11.20
C LEU A 14 13.99 -1.09 11.50
N ARG A 15 15.02 -1.90 11.22
CA ARG A 15 14.99 -3.35 11.50
C ARG A 15 14.93 -3.65 13.00
N THR A 16 15.66 -2.91 13.82
CA THR A 16 15.59 -3.04 15.27
C THR A 16 14.21 -2.66 15.80
N ILE A 17 13.65 -1.54 15.35
CA ILE A 17 12.33 -1.06 15.81
C ILE A 17 11.22 -2.03 15.40
N LEU A 18 11.29 -2.58 14.20
CA LEU A 18 10.25 -3.45 13.65
C LEU A 18 10.46 -4.95 13.98
N ASP A 19 11.58 -5.29 14.63
CA ASP A 19 11.99 -6.67 14.91
C ASP A 19 11.99 -7.55 13.65
N VAL A 20 12.69 -7.06 12.60
CA VAL A 20 12.74 -7.67 11.27
C VAL A 20 14.17 -8.06 10.91
N ASP A 21 14.43 -9.37 10.86
CA ASP A 21 15.67 -9.88 10.26
C ASP A 21 15.67 -9.72 8.73
N ARG A 22 16.83 -9.89 8.08
CA ARG A 22 16.98 -9.70 6.62
C ARG A 22 16.30 -10.78 5.78
N GLU A 23 16.08 -11.95 6.36
CA GLU A 23 15.50 -13.13 5.71
C GLU A 23 14.01 -13.29 6.07
N SER A 24 13.47 -12.34 6.83
CA SER A 24 12.11 -12.37 7.35
C SER A 24 11.15 -12.53 6.19
N LYS A 25 10.35 -13.59 6.25
CA LYS A 25 9.27 -13.88 5.31
C LYS A 25 7.93 -13.38 5.84
N GLN A 26 7.96 -12.37 6.70
CA GLN A 26 6.74 -11.75 7.23
C GLN A 26 6.02 -11.02 6.10
N ARG A 27 4.82 -11.50 5.81
CA ARG A 27 3.96 -10.99 4.75
C ARG A 27 2.80 -10.22 5.35
N ILE A 28 2.40 -9.16 4.67
CA ILE A 28 1.15 -8.46 4.93
C ILE A 28 0.41 -8.35 3.60
N TYR A 29 -0.85 -8.76 3.63
CA TYR A 29 -1.79 -8.61 2.55
C TYR A 29 -2.56 -7.31 2.78
N MET A 30 -2.58 -6.44 1.77
CA MET A 30 -3.36 -5.21 1.80
C MET A 30 -4.54 -5.33 0.85
N PRO A 31 -5.75 -4.92 1.25
CA PRO A 31 -6.93 -5.04 0.38
C PRO A 31 -6.81 -4.07 -0.80
N ASN A 32 -7.09 -4.54 -2.01
CA ASN A 32 -6.91 -3.76 -3.23
C ASN A 32 -7.87 -2.55 -3.31
N GLU A 33 -9.05 -2.66 -2.71
CA GLU A 33 -10.04 -1.58 -2.63
C GLU A 33 -9.51 -0.32 -1.90
N LEU A 34 -8.52 -0.48 -1.01
CA LEU A 34 -7.92 0.61 -0.26
C LEU A 34 -7.38 1.72 -1.17
N PHE A 35 -6.81 1.38 -2.33
CA PHE A 35 -6.33 2.39 -3.29
C PHE A 35 -7.46 3.31 -3.73
N LYS A 36 -8.62 2.73 -4.06
CA LYS A 36 -9.82 3.45 -4.50
C LYS A 36 -10.41 4.27 -3.35
N ASP A 37 -10.50 3.71 -2.15
CA ASP A 37 -11.06 4.39 -0.98
C ASP A 37 -10.24 5.62 -0.60
N LEU A 38 -8.92 5.50 -0.61
CA LEU A 38 -8.04 6.63 -0.30
C LEU A 38 -8.14 7.72 -1.38
N VAL A 39 -8.11 7.38 -2.66
CA VAL A 39 -8.22 8.40 -3.72
C VAL A 39 -9.58 9.08 -3.74
N ASN A 40 -10.65 8.35 -3.43
CA ASN A 40 -12.01 8.88 -3.45
C ASN A 40 -12.48 9.51 -2.13
N SER A 41 -11.65 9.48 -1.09
CA SER A 41 -12.00 10.06 0.21
C SER A 41 -12.35 11.55 0.12
N GLU A 42 -13.57 11.90 0.56
CA GLU A 42 -14.05 13.28 0.60
C GLU A 42 -13.20 14.17 1.54
N ASP A 43 -12.65 13.60 2.63
CA ASP A 43 -11.76 14.35 3.52
C ASP A 43 -10.45 14.77 2.83
N PHE A 44 -9.90 13.91 1.95
CA PHE A 44 -8.73 14.28 1.16
C PHE A 44 -9.05 15.30 0.07
N LYS A 45 -10.18 15.13 -0.63
CA LYS A 45 -10.65 16.09 -1.64
C LYS A 45 -10.91 17.48 -1.03
N ALA A 46 -11.64 17.54 0.08
CA ALA A 46 -11.96 18.78 0.79
C ALA A 46 -10.69 19.53 1.25
N ARG A 47 -9.65 18.78 1.66
CA ARG A 47 -8.36 19.35 2.08
C ARG A 47 -7.40 19.65 0.93
N LYS A 48 -7.74 19.27 -0.31
CA LYS A 48 -6.82 19.29 -1.45
C LYS A 48 -5.50 18.57 -1.11
N ALA A 49 -5.63 17.43 -0.44
CA ALA A 49 -4.50 16.66 0.04
C ALA A 49 -3.59 16.27 -1.14
N ASN A 50 -2.29 16.39 -0.95
CA ASN A 50 -1.32 15.98 -1.97
C ASN A 50 -1.02 14.47 -1.87
N ALA A 51 -0.29 13.95 -2.86
CA ALA A 51 0.12 12.55 -2.95
C ALA A 51 0.76 12.00 -1.65
N THR A 52 1.51 12.81 -0.91
CA THR A 52 2.17 12.40 0.33
C THR A 52 1.17 12.04 1.42
N HIS A 53 0.01 12.71 1.50
CA HIS A 53 -1.01 12.39 2.51
C HIS A 53 -1.69 11.04 2.21
N ILE A 54 -2.07 10.82 0.95
CA ILE A 54 -2.67 9.55 0.50
C ILE A 54 -1.67 8.40 0.72
N ALA A 55 -0.43 8.59 0.27
CA ALA A 55 0.64 7.61 0.42
C ALA A 55 1.00 7.34 1.89
N PHE A 56 0.96 8.36 2.74
CA PHE A 56 1.15 8.21 4.18
C PHE A 56 0.01 7.40 4.80
N ALA A 57 -1.25 7.65 4.44
CA ALA A 57 -2.38 6.88 4.95
C ALA A 57 -2.26 5.39 4.62
N PHE A 58 -1.87 5.07 3.38
CA PHE A 58 -1.58 3.71 2.96
C PHE A 58 -0.42 3.10 3.76
N SER A 59 0.73 3.79 3.83
CA SER A 59 1.93 3.33 4.56
C SER A 59 1.66 3.11 6.04
N TYR A 60 0.86 4.00 6.64
CA TYR A 60 0.47 3.94 8.04
C TYR A 60 -0.42 2.72 8.31
N LEU A 61 -1.44 2.49 7.48
CA LEU A 61 -2.33 1.33 7.62
C LEU A 61 -1.57 0.01 7.40
N TYR A 62 -0.66 -0.02 6.42
CA TYR A 62 0.25 -1.13 6.21
C TYR A 62 1.06 -1.42 7.48
N LEU A 63 1.67 -0.40 8.08
CA LEU A 63 2.49 -0.59 9.27
C LEU A 63 1.64 -0.97 10.50
N ALA A 64 0.46 -0.36 10.69
CA ALA A 64 -0.47 -0.73 11.75
C ALA A 64 -0.90 -2.20 11.62
N SER A 65 -1.16 -2.67 10.39
CA SER A 65 -1.47 -4.05 10.09
C SER A 65 -0.29 -4.98 10.39
N TYR A 66 0.92 -4.60 9.99
CA TYR A 66 2.15 -5.33 10.32
C TYR A 66 2.32 -5.46 11.84
N MET A 67 2.27 -4.34 12.56
CA MET A 67 2.40 -4.29 14.01
C MET A 67 1.36 -5.16 14.71
N TYR A 68 0.11 -5.13 14.26
CA TYR A 68 -0.94 -5.95 14.83
C TYR A 68 -0.74 -7.45 14.54
N ARG A 69 -0.58 -7.83 13.27
CA ARG A 69 -0.41 -9.24 12.86
C ARG A 69 0.72 -9.91 13.63
N TYR A 70 1.80 -9.17 13.84
CA TYR A 70 3.01 -9.66 14.45
C TYR A 70 3.16 -9.25 15.93
N ALA A 71 2.18 -8.62 16.58
CA ALA A 71 2.30 -8.17 17.98
C ALA A 71 3.53 -7.26 18.25
N ARG A 72 3.90 -6.39 17.30
CA ARG A 72 5.05 -5.47 17.38
C ARG A 72 4.60 -4.09 17.85
N PHE A 73 4.68 -3.85 19.15
CA PHE A 73 4.31 -2.56 19.76
C PHE A 73 5.39 -1.96 20.65
N THR A 74 6.47 -2.68 20.92
CA THR A 74 7.60 -2.19 21.70
C THR A 74 8.91 -2.50 20.99
N TYR A 75 9.94 -1.72 21.33
CA TYR A 75 11.31 -1.90 20.87
C TYR A 75 12.27 -1.45 21.97
N TYR A 76 13.51 -1.95 21.95
CA TYR A 76 14.51 -1.60 22.96
C TYR A 76 15.39 -0.45 22.47
N GLU A 77 15.51 0.60 23.28
CA GLU A 77 16.49 1.67 23.10
C GLU A 77 17.57 1.58 24.18
N ASP A 78 18.84 1.60 23.76
CA ASP A 78 20.00 1.36 24.65
C ASP A 78 19.99 2.20 25.94
N TYR A 79 19.48 3.44 25.88
CA TYR A 79 19.46 4.38 27.01
C TYR A 79 18.14 4.43 27.78
N PHE A 80 17.02 4.06 27.16
CA PHE A 80 15.67 4.24 27.73
C PHE A 80 14.98 2.91 28.06
N GLY A 81 15.57 1.78 27.67
CA GLY A 81 15.00 0.46 27.85
C GLY A 81 13.89 0.18 26.84
N GLU A 82 12.83 -0.49 27.29
CA GLU A 82 11.68 -0.79 26.44
C GLU A 82 10.86 0.48 26.16
N SER A 83 10.80 0.86 24.89
CA SER A 83 10.03 1.97 24.35
C SER A 83 8.83 1.44 23.56
N PHE A 84 7.74 2.22 23.55
CA PHE A 84 6.52 1.85 22.82
C PHE A 84 6.47 2.55 21.46
N ILE A 85 5.98 1.84 20.45
CA ILE A 85 5.77 2.37 19.10
C ILE A 85 4.42 3.09 19.07
N ASP A 86 4.43 4.39 19.38
CA ASP A 86 3.25 5.25 19.27
C ASP A 86 3.15 5.92 17.88
N ASP A 87 2.12 6.76 17.69
CA ASP A 87 1.93 7.49 16.43
C ASP A 87 3.15 8.33 16.05
N SER A 88 3.87 8.91 17.02
CA SER A 88 5.06 9.72 16.74
C SER A 88 6.18 8.86 16.16
N VAL A 89 6.40 7.66 16.71
CA VAL A 89 7.37 6.69 16.18
C VAL A 89 6.94 6.22 14.78
N ILE A 90 5.66 5.87 14.57
CA ILE A 90 5.15 5.46 13.26
C ILE A 90 5.36 6.56 12.21
N TYR A 91 5.12 7.82 12.56
CA TYR A 91 5.30 8.94 11.63
C TYR A 91 6.77 9.06 11.23
N LYS A 92 7.70 8.95 12.20
CA LYS A 92 9.14 8.95 11.93
C LYS A 92 9.55 7.76 11.06
N ILE A 93 9.02 6.56 11.29
CA ILE A 93 9.24 5.39 10.41
C ILE A 93 8.79 5.71 8.98
N CYS A 94 7.67 6.40 8.81
CA CYS A 94 7.17 6.85 7.51
C CYS A 94 7.87 8.13 6.96
N ASN A 95 8.97 8.56 7.60
CA ASN A 95 9.67 9.81 7.32
C ASN A 95 8.80 11.08 7.33
N ILE A 96 7.76 11.10 8.16
CA ILE A 96 6.92 12.27 8.40
C ILE A 96 7.25 12.86 9.77
N SER A 97 7.37 14.18 9.83
CA SER A 97 7.57 14.86 11.10
C SER A 97 6.33 14.72 11.99
N PRO A 98 6.47 14.24 13.25
CA PRO A 98 5.35 14.17 14.20
C PRO A 98 4.82 15.56 14.58
N ASP A 99 5.67 16.58 14.48
CA ASP A 99 5.34 17.96 14.83
C ASP A 99 4.78 18.76 13.65
N SER A 100 4.59 18.13 12.49
CA SER A 100 4.01 18.79 11.32
C SER A 100 2.57 19.25 11.59
N ARG A 101 2.32 20.56 11.38
CA ARG A 101 1.00 21.20 11.61
C ARG A 101 0.43 21.75 10.30
N GLY A 102 -0.87 22.05 10.32
CA GLY A 102 -1.56 22.71 9.21
C GLY A 102 -1.58 21.85 7.94
N ALA A 103 -1.29 22.48 6.79
CA ALA A 103 -1.32 21.83 5.49
C ALA A 103 -0.26 20.72 5.32
N ALA A 104 0.84 20.78 6.06
CA ALA A 104 1.88 19.75 6.07
C ALA A 104 1.63 18.64 7.09
N GLY A 105 0.68 18.85 8.02
CA GLY A 105 0.38 17.91 9.10
C GLY A 105 -0.45 16.72 8.61
N VAL A 106 -0.07 15.51 9.03
CA VAL A 106 -0.77 14.26 8.69
C VAL A 106 -1.65 13.73 9.81
N SER A 107 -1.67 14.36 10.99
CA SER A 107 -2.39 13.85 12.15
C SER A 107 -3.91 13.71 11.96
N TYR A 108 -4.50 14.48 11.04
CA TYR A 108 -5.92 14.34 10.69
C TYR A 108 -6.27 13.00 10.02
N ILE A 109 -5.27 12.25 9.56
CA ILE A 109 -5.45 10.96 8.90
C ILE A 109 -5.71 9.87 9.94
N THR A 110 -5.02 9.93 11.09
CA THR A 110 -4.92 8.81 12.05
C THR A 110 -5.52 9.10 13.42
N LYS A 111 -5.81 10.37 13.74
CA LYS A 111 -6.53 10.74 14.97
C LYS A 111 -7.96 10.16 14.99
N LYS A 112 -8.59 10.21 16.16
CA LYS A 112 -10.02 9.93 16.31
C LYS A 112 -10.84 10.83 15.37
N ASP A 113 -11.83 10.25 14.69
CA ASP A 113 -12.63 10.92 13.66
C ASP A 113 -11.78 11.46 12.48
N GLY A 114 -10.57 10.90 12.30
CA GLY A 114 -9.70 11.14 11.17
C GLY A 114 -10.06 10.28 9.95
N VAL A 115 -9.34 10.47 8.85
CA VAL A 115 -9.65 9.84 7.55
C VAL A 115 -9.75 8.32 7.66
N LEU A 116 -8.71 7.65 8.19
CA LEU A 116 -8.70 6.19 8.28
C LEU A 116 -9.72 5.66 9.29
N ASN A 117 -10.10 6.46 10.29
CA ASN A 117 -11.13 6.08 11.24
C ASN A 117 -12.54 6.19 10.64
N LYS A 118 -12.81 7.25 9.87
CA LYS A 118 -14.09 7.42 9.15
C LYS A 118 -14.28 6.43 8.02
N LEU A 119 -13.21 6.02 7.36
CA LEU A 119 -13.23 4.94 6.37
C LEU A 119 -13.31 3.54 7.02
N ASN A 120 -13.37 3.48 8.36
CA ASN A 120 -13.42 2.25 9.15
C ASN A 120 -12.22 1.31 8.90
N TYR A 121 -11.03 1.85 8.65
CA TYR A 121 -9.79 1.07 8.53
C TYR A 121 -9.03 0.96 9.85
N ILE A 122 -9.12 1.96 10.72
CA ILE A 122 -8.48 1.94 12.04
C ILE A 122 -9.42 2.45 13.14
N ARG A 123 -9.20 1.99 14.37
CA ARG A 123 -9.70 2.65 15.59
C ARG A 123 -8.72 2.51 16.75
N LYS A 124 -8.92 3.31 17.79
CA LYS A 124 -8.06 3.26 18.99
C LYS A 124 -8.54 2.20 19.97
N GLU A 125 -7.72 1.18 20.22
CA GLU A 125 -7.99 0.13 21.20
C GLU A 125 -6.87 -0.01 22.23
N SER A 126 -7.23 -0.39 23.45
CA SER A 126 -6.30 -0.62 24.56
C SER A 126 -5.98 -2.10 24.80
N ASP A 127 -6.71 -3.00 24.15
CA ASP A 127 -6.40 -4.41 24.12
C ASP A 127 -5.78 -4.73 22.75
N TYR A 128 -4.65 -5.41 22.76
CA TYR A 128 -3.84 -5.62 21.57
C TYR A 128 -2.98 -6.88 21.74
N PRO A 129 -2.54 -7.49 20.62
CA PRO A 129 -1.76 -8.70 20.71
C PRO A 129 -0.37 -8.41 21.27
N ILE A 130 0.04 -9.21 22.25
CA ILE A 130 1.38 -9.18 22.87
C ILE A 130 2.25 -10.34 22.40
N ARG A 131 1.62 -11.39 21.87
CA ARG A 131 2.27 -12.52 21.21
C ARG A 131 1.40 -12.99 20.05
N TYR A 132 2.02 -13.63 19.08
CA TYR A 132 1.37 -14.26 17.95
C TYR A 132 2.00 -15.64 17.75
N LYS A 133 1.22 -16.57 17.21
CA LYS A 133 1.69 -17.89 16.77
C LYS A 133 0.93 -18.28 15.50
N TYR A 134 1.59 -19.07 14.67
CA TYR A 134 0.93 -19.77 13.57
C TYR A 134 0.63 -21.19 14.03
N GLU A 135 -0.45 -21.77 13.53
CA GLU A 135 -0.65 -23.20 13.69
C GLU A 135 0.47 -23.97 12.99
N GLU A 136 0.83 -25.11 13.57
CA GLU A 136 1.92 -25.96 13.09
C GLU A 136 1.40 -27.38 13.01
N ASP A 137 1.56 -28.01 11.84
CA ASP A 137 1.17 -29.40 11.65
C ASP A 137 2.12 -30.36 12.40
N ILE A 138 1.80 -31.66 12.38
CA ILE A 138 2.59 -32.70 13.05
C ILE A 138 4.04 -32.77 12.51
N SER A 139 4.26 -32.27 11.30
CA SER A 139 5.58 -32.25 10.62
C SER A 139 6.36 -30.96 10.85
N GLY A 140 5.83 -30.01 11.61
CA GLY A 140 6.47 -28.70 11.83
C GLY A 140 6.18 -27.66 10.74
N ASN A 141 5.25 -27.91 9.82
CA ASN A 141 4.90 -26.94 8.80
C ASN A 141 3.91 -25.93 9.36
N LYS A 142 4.26 -24.64 9.24
CA LYS A 142 3.42 -23.54 9.73
C LYS A 142 2.33 -23.20 8.72
N ASN A 143 1.09 -23.11 9.21
CA ASN A 143 -0.01 -22.53 8.47
C ASN A 143 0.04 -21.00 8.58
N TYR A 144 0.54 -20.33 7.55
CA TYR A 144 0.66 -18.87 7.54
C TYR A 144 -0.65 -18.12 7.26
N SER A 145 -1.74 -18.82 6.91
CA SER A 145 -3.05 -18.18 6.71
C SER A 145 -3.77 -17.91 8.02
N GLU A 146 -3.44 -18.64 9.09
CA GLU A 146 -4.12 -18.53 10.39
C GLU A 146 -3.15 -18.11 11.49
N VAL A 147 -3.31 -16.86 11.94
CA VAL A 147 -2.54 -16.28 13.03
C VAL A 147 -3.39 -16.26 14.30
N TYR A 148 -2.82 -16.77 15.38
CA TYR A 148 -3.42 -16.74 16.70
C TYR A 148 -2.68 -15.75 17.57
N TRP A 149 -3.42 -14.94 18.32
CA TRP A 149 -2.84 -13.95 19.22
C TRP A 149 -3.05 -14.32 20.68
N LYS A 150 -2.05 -14.03 21.52
CA LYS A 150 -2.27 -13.83 22.95
C LYS A 150 -2.46 -12.33 23.14
N MET A 151 -3.61 -11.94 23.65
CA MET A 151 -4.01 -10.55 23.87
C MET A 151 -3.45 -10.03 25.19
N LEU A 152 -3.40 -8.70 25.34
CA LEU A 152 -2.99 -8.07 26.58
C LEU A 152 -3.96 -8.39 27.72
N SER A 153 -5.26 -8.50 27.42
CA SER A 153 -6.29 -8.96 28.36
C SER A 153 -6.01 -10.36 28.92
N ASP A 154 -5.52 -11.30 28.10
CA ASP A 154 -5.23 -12.68 28.53
C ASP A 154 -4.19 -12.78 29.64
N ILE A 155 -3.28 -11.81 29.75
CA ILE A 155 -2.25 -11.80 30.81
C ILE A 155 -2.63 -10.92 32.01
N LYS A 156 -3.65 -10.05 31.89
CA LYS A 156 -4.08 -9.20 33.02
C LYS A 156 -4.52 -10.04 34.21
N ASP A 157 -5.14 -11.18 33.93
CA ASP A 157 -5.64 -12.10 34.96
C ASP A 157 -4.54 -13.02 35.51
N GLU A 158 -3.42 -13.16 34.79
CA GLU A 158 -2.25 -13.96 35.18
C GLU A 158 -1.22 -13.15 36.00
N LEU A 159 -1.29 -11.82 35.97
CA LEU A 159 -0.33 -10.95 36.64
C LEU A 159 -0.66 -10.78 38.12
N PRO A 160 0.36 -10.79 39.02
CA PRO A 160 0.17 -10.45 40.42
C PRO A 160 -0.50 -9.08 40.59
N SER A 161 -1.41 -8.94 41.57
CA SER A 161 -2.23 -7.74 41.78
C SER A 161 -1.43 -6.43 42.00
N ASP A 162 -0.16 -6.56 42.36
CA ASP A 162 0.81 -5.49 42.57
C ASP A 162 1.55 -5.06 41.29
N VAL A 163 1.50 -5.88 40.23
CA VAL A 163 2.03 -5.52 38.90
C VAL A 163 1.01 -4.65 38.18
N LYS A 164 1.13 -3.33 38.37
CA LYS A 164 0.42 -2.36 37.54
C LYS A 164 0.98 -2.40 36.13
N LEU A 165 0.27 -3.04 35.21
CA LEU A 165 0.46 -2.80 33.78
C LEU A 165 0.45 -1.29 33.56
N SER A 166 1.56 -0.76 33.04
CA SER A 166 1.68 0.61 32.54
C SER A 166 0.37 0.98 31.84
N ARG A 167 -0.24 2.13 32.19
CA ARG A 167 -1.56 2.58 31.69
C ARG A 167 -1.77 2.10 30.26
N ALA A 168 -2.80 1.27 30.04
CA ALA A 168 -3.03 0.59 28.77
C ALA A 168 -2.91 1.60 27.61
N ARG A 169 -1.81 1.48 26.86
CA ARG A 169 -1.54 2.37 25.73
C ARG A 169 -2.52 2.03 24.63
N LYS A 170 -3.01 3.04 23.93
CA LYS A 170 -3.93 2.83 22.81
C LYS A 170 -3.14 2.64 21.53
N ILE A 171 -3.37 1.53 20.85
CA ILE A 171 -2.86 1.25 19.52
C ILE A 171 -3.88 1.69 18.46
N ASN A 172 -3.50 1.61 17.18
CA ASN A 172 -4.44 1.70 16.08
C ASN A 172 -4.76 0.29 15.61
N PHE A 173 -5.90 -0.23 16.06
CA PHE A 173 -6.47 -1.51 15.66
C PHE A 173 -6.86 -1.46 14.19
N PRO A 174 -6.30 -2.32 13.31
CA PRO A 174 -6.63 -2.35 11.89
C PRO A 174 -7.95 -3.09 11.66
N VAL A 175 -9.07 -2.36 11.68
CA VAL A 175 -10.43 -2.93 11.68
C VAL A 175 -10.65 -3.90 10.52
N ARG A 176 -10.36 -3.46 9.29
CA ARG A 176 -10.56 -4.27 8.07
C ARG A 176 -9.65 -5.50 7.97
N ALA A 177 -8.59 -5.54 8.77
CA ALA A 177 -7.72 -6.72 8.84
C ALA A 177 -8.42 -7.88 9.53
N ILE A 178 -9.26 -7.59 10.53
CA ILE A 178 -9.97 -8.57 11.34
C ILE A 178 -11.39 -8.80 10.81
N TYR A 179 -12.11 -7.72 10.50
CA TYR A 179 -13.51 -7.75 10.07
C TYR A 179 -13.65 -7.16 8.68
N PHE A 180 -14.24 -7.91 7.74
CA PHE A 180 -14.42 -7.41 6.38
C PHE A 180 -15.26 -6.14 6.35
N ASP A 181 -16.32 -6.05 7.15
CA ASP A 181 -17.24 -4.92 7.25
C ASP A 181 -17.85 -4.76 8.66
N GLU A 182 -18.73 -3.76 8.81
CA GLU A 182 -19.40 -3.46 10.08
C GLU A 182 -20.35 -4.58 10.52
N GLU A 183 -20.98 -5.30 9.59
CA GLU A 183 -21.85 -6.43 9.91
C GLU A 183 -21.04 -7.59 10.51
N SER A 184 -19.89 -7.89 9.89
CA SER A 184 -18.94 -8.90 10.35
C SER A 184 -18.42 -8.54 11.74
N GLU A 185 -18.08 -7.27 11.97
CA GLU A 185 -17.68 -6.77 13.29
C GLU A 185 -18.78 -6.96 14.34
N ASN A 186 -20.01 -6.51 14.05
CA ASN A 186 -21.13 -6.60 14.99
C ASN A 186 -21.48 -8.05 15.37
N LYS A 187 -21.23 -8.99 14.46
CA LYS A 187 -21.43 -10.43 14.70
C LYS A 187 -20.20 -11.15 15.24
N GLY A 188 -19.04 -10.47 15.35
CA GLY A 188 -17.77 -11.08 15.76
C GLY A 188 -17.23 -12.10 14.75
N ILE A 189 -17.53 -11.93 13.46
CA ILE A 189 -17.08 -12.82 12.39
C ILE A 189 -15.74 -12.33 11.85
N GLU A 190 -14.67 -13.04 12.18
CA GLU A 190 -13.30 -12.73 11.75
C GLU A 190 -13.06 -13.18 10.30
N ASN A 191 -13.43 -12.31 9.35
CA ASN A 191 -13.34 -12.54 7.90
C ASN A 191 -12.59 -11.44 7.14
N GLY A 192 -11.83 -10.61 7.85
CA GLY A 192 -11.00 -9.56 7.25
C GLY A 192 -9.77 -10.09 6.49
N TYR A 193 -8.97 -9.17 5.95
CA TYR A 193 -7.86 -9.52 5.05
C TYR A 193 -6.69 -10.27 5.70
N PHE A 194 -6.69 -10.46 7.03
CA PHE A 194 -5.76 -11.39 7.66
C PHE A 194 -6.12 -12.85 7.45
N PHE A 195 -7.40 -13.15 7.23
CA PHE A 195 -7.95 -14.49 7.10
C PHE A 195 -8.36 -14.80 5.65
N ILE A 196 -8.92 -13.81 4.95
CA ILE A 196 -9.34 -13.93 3.55
C ILE A 196 -8.46 -13.05 2.68
N THR A 197 -7.52 -13.66 1.96
CA THR A 197 -6.56 -12.93 1.10
C THR A 197 -7.07 -12.69 -0.32
N ALA A 198 -8.32 -13.05 -0.62
CA ALA A 198 -8.95 -12.74 -1.90
C ALA A 198 -8.98 -11.22 -2.12
N ASN A 199 -8.67 -10.77 -3.34
CA ASN A 199 -8.60 -9.36 -3.70
C ASN A 199 -7.65 -8.52 -2.81
N THR A 200 -6.53 -9.11 -2.40
CA THR A 200 -5.46 -8.43 -1.69
C THR A 200 -4.15 -8.47 -2.47
N THR A 201 -3.20 -7.63 -2.08
CA THR A 201 -1.84 -7.61 -2.59
C THR A 201 -0.85 -7.89 -1.47
N GLU A 202 0.01 -8.90 -1.68
CA GLU A 202 1.10 -9.22 -0.76
C GLU A 202 2.24 -8.21 -0.86
N ILE A 203 2.60 -7.60 0.28
CA ILE A 203 3.69 -6.63 0.36
C ILE A 203 4.66 -7.04 1.48
N ASP A 204 5.91 -7.30 1.07
CA ASP A 204 7.03 -7.67 1.95
C ASP A 204 7.47 -6.49 2.82
N ILE A 205 7.66 -6.74 4.11
CA ILE A 205 8.18 -5.75 5.07
C ILE A 205 9.56 -5.21 4.68
N ASN A 206 10.40 -6.03 4.01
CA ASN A 206 11.69 -5.59 3.49
C ASN A 206 11.55 -4.59 2.34
N THR A 207 10.45 -4.62 1.58
CA THR A 207 10.12 -3.60 0.58
C THR A 207 9.73 -2.29 1.25
N PHE A 208 8.92 -2.34 2.32
CA PHE A 208 8.59 -1.17 3.12
C PHE A 208 9.84 -0.52 3.72
N ILE A 209 10.70 -1.31 4.40
CA ILE A 209 11.95 -0.82 4.99
C ILE A 209 12.86 -0.22 3.91
N PHE A 210 12.95 -0.85 2.73
CA PHE A 210 13.72 -0.32 1.61
C PHE A 210 13.20 1.06 1.19
N CYS A 211 11.88 1.23 1.05
CA CYS A 211 11.30 2.52 0.70
C CYS A 211 11.55 3.58 1.78
N MET A 212 11.42 3.22 3.07
CA MET A 212 11.59 4.17 4.17
C MET A 212 13.05 4.54 4.43
N LYS A 213 14.02 3.69 4.14
CA LYS A 213 15.44 4.07 4.29
C LYS A 213 15.95 4.99 3.18
N HIS A 214 15.26 5.05 2.04
CA HIS A 214 15.64 5.85 0.87
C HIS A 214 14.78 7.11 0.78
N SER A 215 15.37 8.28 1.05
CA SER A 215 14.64 9.55 1.15
C SER A 215 14.00 10.02 -0.16
N ASP A 216 14.46 9.53 -1.31
CA ASP A 216 13.90 9.84 -2.62
C ASP A 216 12.75 8.90 -3.04
N ILE A 217 12.56 7.78 -2.33
CA ILE A 217 11.43 6.86 -2.50
C ILE A 217 10.32 7.20 -1.48
N GLY A 218 10.58 6.96 -0.19
CA GLY A 218 9.66 7.21 0.92
C GLY A 218 8.27 6.61 0.73
N VAL A 219 7.27 7.23 1.38
CA VAL A 219 5.87 6.78 1.35
C VAL A 219 5.26 6.83 -0.05
N VAL A 220 5.57 7.85 -0.85
CA VAL A 220 4.98 8.00 -2.19
C VAL A 220 5.48 6.90 -3.13
N GLY A 221 6.78 6.59 -3.09
CA GLY A 221 7.34 5.47 -3.85
C GLY A 221 6.80 4.13 -3.38
N PHE A 222 6.69 3.91 -2.06
CA PHE A 222 6.08 2.69 -1.51
C PHE A 222 4.63 2.50 -1.96
N TYR A 223 3.83 3.56 -1.89
CA TYR A 223 2.43 3.56 -2.31
C TYR A 223 2.28 3.24 -3.80
N LEU A 224 3.05 3.92 -4.66
CA LEU A 224 3.00 3.66 -6.10
C LEU A 224 3.48 2.25 -6.46
N TYR A 225 4.57 1.77 -5.85
CA TYR A 225 5.04 0.40 -6.04
C TYR A 225 3.94 -0.61 -5.65
N SER A 226 3.30 -0.40 -4.51
CA SER A 226 2.24 -1.29 -4.01
C SER A 226 1.02 -1.30 -4.93
N PHE A 227 0.63 -0.13 -5.46
CA PHE A 227 -0.42 -0.01 -6.47
C PHE A 227 -0.06 -0.76 -7.76
N LEU A 228 1.15 -0.56 -8.29
CA LEU A 228 1.59 -1.27 -9.50
C LEU A 228 1.66 -2.78 -9.27
N LYS A 229 2.06 -3.24 -8.08
CA LYS A 229 2.08 -4.67 -7.72
C LYS A 229 0.66 -5.25 -7.73
N CYS A 230 -0.31 -4.53 -7.17
CA CYS A 230 -1.73 -4.88 -7.24
C CYS A 230 -2.19 -5.04 -8.69
N MET A 231 -1.90 -4.05 -9.54
CA MET A 231 -2.31 -4.07 -10.95
C MET A 231 -1.59 -5.18 -11.74
N ASN A 232 -0.33 -5.49 -11.42
CA ASN A 232 0.37 -6.62 -12.02
C ASN A 232 -0.25 -7.96 -11.62
N GLY A 233 -0.74 -8.11 -10.37
CA GLY A 233 -1.51 -9.28 -9.97
C GLY A 233 -2.80 -9.42 -10.79
N TYR A 234 -3.53 -8.32 -10.98
CA TYR A 234 -4.78 -8.30 -11.75
C TYR A 234 -4.57 -8.57 -13.26
N PHE A 235 -3.58 -7.91 -13.89
CA PHE A 235 -3.29 -8.01 -15.32
C PHE A 235 -2.23 -9.08 -15.67
N ARG A 236 -1.98 -10.04 -14.77
CA ARG A 236 -1.09 -11.20 -15.02
C ARG A 236 0.36 -10.82 -15.41
N GLY A 237 0.90 -9.78 -14.78
CA GLY A 237 2.35 -9.50 -14.73
C GLY A 237 2.78 -8.15 -15.31
N GLU A 238 1.96 -7.46 -16.09
CA GLU A 238 2.30 -6.13 -16.62
C GLU A 238 1.06 -5.26 -16.68
N TYR A 239 1.16 -4.03 -16.17
CA TYR A 239 0.08 -3.06 -16.21
C TYR A 239 0.39 -2.02 -17.28
N ASN A 240 -0.39 -2.03 -18.36
CA ASN A 240 -0.30 -1.04 -19.43
C ASN A 240 -1.19 0.15 -19.09
N SER A 241 -0.58 1.31 -18.82
CA SER A 241 -1.33 2.51 -18.44
C SER A 241 -0.67 3.78 -18.93
N SER A 242 -1.50 4.78 -19.23
CA SER A 242 -1.02 6.15 -19.46
C SER A 242 -0.65 6.81 -18.12
N ILE A 243 0.12 7.90 -18.20
CA ILE A 243 0.45 8.71 -17.03
C ILE A 243 -0.84 9.37 -16.50
N GLU A 244 -1.72 9.80 -17.40
CA GLU A 244 -3.00 10.43 -17.09
C GLU A 244 -3.90 9.48 -16.29
N GLN A 245 -3.99 8.21 -16.70
CA GLN A 245 -4.77 7.21 -15.98
C GLN A 245 -4.16 6.90 -14.62
N LEU A 246 -2.83 6.76 -14.53
CA LEU A 246 -2.15 6.58 -13.24
C LEU A 246 -2.37 7.77 -12.30
N VAL A 247 -2.46 9.00 -12.80
CA VAL A 247 -2.80 10.19 -11.98
C VAL A 247 -4.19 10.03 -11.37
N ILE A 248 -5.16 9.55 -12.15
CA ILE A 248 -6.53 9.32 -11.69
C ILE A 248 -6.54 8.20 -10.65
N ASP A 249 -5.92 7.06 -10.96
CA ASP A 249 -5.98 5.85 -10.12
C ASP A 249 -5.24 6.01 -8.78
N THR A 250 -4.20 6.84 -8.74
CA THR A 250 -3.33 6.98 -7.56
C THR A 250 -3.49 8.30 -6.83
N GLY A 251 -4.08 9.32 -7.46
CA GLY A 251 -4.11 10.69 -6.94
C GLY A 251 -2.75 11.40 -6.96
N ILE A 252 -1.71 10.82 -7.57
CA ILE A 252 -0.38 11.43 -7.67
C ILE A 252 -0.34 12.34 -8.89
N LYS A 253 -0.04 13.63 -8.71
CA LYS A 253 0.08 14.60 -9.82
C LYS A 253 1.13 14.16 -10.84
N SER A 254 0.87 14.42 -12.12
CA SER A 254 1.68 13.93 -13.26
C SER A 254 3.18 14.19 -13.14
N THR A 255 3.60 15.40 -12.74
CA THR A 255 5.01 15.73 -12.52
C THR A 255 5.64 14.84 -11.45
N LYS A 256 4.97 14.73 -10.29
CA LYS A 256 5.47 13.90 -9.18
C LYS A 256 5.44 12.42 -9.52
N LEU A 257 4.41 11.96 -10.21
CA LEU A 257 4.28 10.58 -10.66
C LEU A 257 5.45 10.20 -11.57
N SER A 258 5.79 11.05 -12.55
CA SER A 258 6.92 10.83 -13.45
C SER A 258 8.26 10.77 -12.71
N GLU A 259 8.46 11.63 -11.72
CA GLU A 259 9.64 11.59 -10.84
C GLU A 259 9.71 10.28 -10.05
N VAL A 260 8.60 9.86 -9.43
CA VAL A 260 8.55 8.66 -8.60
C VAL A 260 8.75 7.40 -9.45
N ILE A 261 8.12 7.30 -10.63
CA ILE A 261 8.37 6.21 -11.59
C ILE A 261 9.85 6.13 -11.92
N LYS A 262 10.48 7.25 -12.30
CA LYS A 262 11.91 7.30 -12.61
C LYS A 262 12.77 6.86 -11.42
N THR A 263 12.42 7.25 -10.19
CA THR A 263 13.15 6.82 -8.99
C THR A 263 12.99 5.32 -8.73
N LEU A 264 11.77 4.78 -8.84
CA LEU A 264 11.52 3.34 -8.68
C LEU A 264 12.29 2.51 -9.72
N GLU A 265 12.32 2.96 -10.97
CA GLU A 265 13.14 2.35 -12.03
C GLU A 265 14.64 2.43 -11.71
N ALA A 266 15.12 3.59 -11.24
CA ALA A 266 16.53 3.77 -10.89
C ALA A 266 17.00 2.84 -9.76
N HIS A 267 16.09 2.49 -8.84
CA HIS A 267 16.34 1.52 -7.77
C HIS A 267 15.99 0.08 -8.15
N ASN A 268 15.70 -0.18 -9.43
CA ASN A 268 15.33 -1.50 -9.95
C ASN A 268 14.14 -2.11 -9.22
N MET A 269 13.17 -1.28 -8.82
CA MET A 269 11.92 -1.72 -8.18
C MET A 269 10.83 -2.03 -9.21
N ILE A 270 10.89 -1.36 -10.36
CA ILE A 270 9.98 -1.59 -11.49
C ILE A 270 10.76 -1.58 -12.80
N THR A 271 10.19 -2.18 -13.83
CA THR A 271 10.59 -1.99 -15.23
C THR A 271 9.49 -1.25 -15.99
N ASN A 272 9.90 -0.41 -16.93
CA ASN A 272 9.03 0.37 -17.79
C ASN A 272 9.40 0.13 -19.26
N THR A 273 8.40 -0.10 -20.12
CA THR A 273 8.65 -0.32 -21.56
C THR A 273 9.11 0.95 -22.29
N HIS A 274 8.89 2.13 -21.70
CA HIS A 274 9.19 3.44 -22.28
C HIS A 274 8.65 3.59 -23.72
N ASN A 275 7.42 3.17 -23.94
CA ASN A 275 6.74 3.27 -25.22
C ASN A 275 6.76 4.72 -25.74
N THR A 276 6.90 4.85 -27.05
CA THR A 276 7.08 6.16 -27.71
C THR A 276 5.88 7.04 -27.43
N TYR A 277 6.11 8.33 -27.15
CA TYR A 277 5.05 9.31 -27.05
C TYR A 277 5.00 10.19 -28.29
N VAL A 278 3.81 10.26 -28.88
CA VAL A 278 3.51 11.09 -30.04
C VAL A 278 2.50 12.15 -29.61
N PRO A 279 2.91 13.41 -29.44
CA PRO A 279 2.00 14.46 -29.03
C PRO A 279 1.03 14.80 -30.16
N PHE A 280 -0.18 15.24 -29.81
CA PHE A 280 -1.22 15.70 -30.74
C PHE A 280 -1.64 14.63 -31.76
N LEU A 281 -1.68 13.37 -31.34
CA LEU A 281 -2.29 12.32 -32.15
C LEU A 281 -3.78 12.66 -32.37
N PRO A 282 -4.29 12.44 -33.60
CA PRO A 282 -5.72 12.43 -33.88
C PRO A 282 -6.47 11.50 -32.93
N GLN A 283 -7.72 11.82 -32.62
CA GLN A 283 -8.52 11.08 -31.62
C GLN A 283 -8.77 9.62 -32.02
N ASP A 284 -8.78 9.33 -33.32
CA ASP A 284 -8.90 8.00 -33.93
C ASP A 284 -7.58 7.21 -33.96
N LYS A 285 -6.49 7.77 -33.43
CA LYS A 285 -5.17 7.13 -33.42
C LYS A 285 -4.70 6.90 -32.00
N HIS A 286 -4.72 5.63 -31.61
CA HIS A 286 -4.20 5.19 -30.33
C HIS A 286 -2.85 4.48 -30.50
N ILE A 287 -1.94 4.73 -29.56
CA ILE A 287 -0.64 4.07 -29.49
C ILE A 287 -0.53 3.30 -28.16
N PRO A 288 0.29 2.25 -28.09
CA PRO A 288 0.49 1.51 -26.85
C PRO A 288 0.95 2.42 -25.70
N ALA A 289 0.25 2.35 -24.57
CA ALA A 289 0.66 3.01 -23.33
C ALA A 289 1.93 2.35 -22.75
N ASN A 290 2.54 2.97 -21.74
CA ASN A 290 3.70 2.34 -21.06
C ASN A 290 3.25 1.09 -20.29
N GLY A 291 4.06 0.04 -20.36
CA GLY A 291 3.91 -1.16 -19.55
C GLY A 291 4.77 -1.06 -18.31
N TYR A 292 4.17 -1.30 -17.14
CA TYR A 292 4.82 -1.25 -15.85
C TYR A 292 4.79 -2.64 -15.20
N ARG A 293 5.96 -3.12 -14.76
CA ARG A 293 6.10 -4.38 -14.03
C ARG A 293 6.92 -4.19 -12.77
N THR A 294 6.41 -4.65 -11.63
CA THR A 294 7.14 -4.65 -10.36
C THR A 294 8.13 -5.80 -10.29
N LEU A 295 9.27 -5.53 -9.68
CA LEU A 295 10.28 -6.53 -9.35
C LEU A 295 10.18 -6.91 -7.87
N GLU A 296 10.74 -8.06 -7.52
CA GLU A 296 10.79 -8.54 -6.15
C GLU A 296 11.94 -7.88 -5.37
N ARG A 297 11.82 -7.87 -4.04
CA ARG A 297 12.74 -7.16 -3.14
C ARG A 297 14.21 -7.53 -3.35
N ASN A 298 14.50 -8.79 -3.65
CA ASN A 298 15.87 -9.28 -3.90
C ASN A 298 16.50 -8.73 -5.19
N GLN A 299 15.72 -8.08 -6.06
CA GLN A 299 16.18 -7.45 -7.30
C GLN A 299 16.48 -5.95 -7.13
N PHE A 300 16.06 -5.33 -6.02
CA PHE A 300 16.24 -3.88 -5.82
C PHE A 300 17.72 -3.52 -5.67
N THR A 301 18.09 -2.30 -6.06
CA THR A 301 19.45 -1.79 -5.92
C THR A 301 19.50 -0.56 -5.04
N ASP A 302 20.42 -0.55 -4.07
CA ASP A 302 20.64 0.61 -3.20
C ASP A 302 21.20 1.80 -3.96
N LEU A 303 22.05 1.55 -4.95
CA LEU A 303 22.56 2.58 -5.85
C LEU A 303 21.60 2.81 -7.00
N ARG A 304 21.37 4.09 -7.30
CA ARG A 304 20.57 4.52 -8.44
C ARG A 304 21.30 4.16 -9.74
N LYS A 305 20.56 3.60 -10.68
CA LYS A 305 20.98 3.35 -12.05
C LYS A 305 20.47 4.47 -12.97
N ASP A 306 21.14 4.63 -14.10
CA ASP A 306 20.61 5.44 -15.19
C ASP A 306 19.37 4.77 -15.77
N VAL A 307 18.34 5.58 -16.01
CA VAL A 307 17.04 5.14 -16.51
C VAL A 307 16.83 5.67 -17.91
N ALA A 308 16.29 4.84 -18.79
CA ALA A 308 15.98 5.24 -20.14
C ALA A 308 14.93 6.37 -20.15
N VAL A 309 15.07 7.29 -21.09
CA VAL A 309 14.11 8.38 -21.26
C VAL A 309 13.16 8.01 -22.38
N ARG A 310 11.87 8.21 -22.13
CA ARG A 310 10.82 8.01 -23.13
C ARG A 310 11.12 8.82 -24.39
N LYS A 311 11.07 8.17 -25.55
CA LYS A 311 11.23 8.84 -26.84
C LYS A 311 9.99 9.67 -27.15
N VAL A 312 10.18 10.94 -27.51
CA VAL A 312 9.13 11.84 -28.01
C VAL A 312 9.41 12.12 -29.47
N MET A 313 8.41 11.94 -30.34
CA MET A 313 8.56 12.23 -31.77
C MET A 313 7.25 12.71 -32.40
N SER A 314 7.33 13.43 -33.52
CA SER A 314 6.15 13.86 -34.28
C SER A 314 5.44 12.67 -34.93
N GLN A 315 4.14 12.82 -35.19
CA GLN A 315 3.34 11.81 -35.89
C GLN A 315 3.96 11.41 -37.23
N ALA A 316 4.36 12.37 -38.07
CA ALA A 316 5.00 12.08 -39.34
C ALA A 316 6.29 11.25 -39.20
N THR A 317 7.07 11.50 -38.14
CA THR A 317 8.28 10.72 -37.85
C THR A 317 7.94 9.31 -37.38
N TYR A 318 6.89 9.16 -36.57
CA TYR A 318 6.40 7.88 -36.08
C TYR A 318 5.91 7.00 -37.23
N GLU A 319 5.08 7.55 -38.12
CA GLU A 319 4.55 6.87 -39.31
C GLU A 319 5.67 6.48 -40.28
N LYS A 320 6.62 7.38 -40.55
CA LYS A 320 7.78 7.08 -41.40
C LYS A 320 8.64 5.93 -40.87
N LYS A 321 8.64 5.70 -39.56
CA LYS A 321 9.36 4.60 -38.90
C LYS A 321 8.53 3.31 -38.81
N GLY A 322 7.35 3.24 -39.42
CA GLY A 322 6.47 2.07 -39.35
C GLY A 322 5.78 1.94 -37.99
N GLY A 323 5.42 3.06 -37.37
CA GLY A 323 4.70 3.09 -36.11
C GLY A 323 3.43 2.24 -36.13
N LYS A 324 3.12 1.60 -34.99
CA LYS A 324 1.97 0.71 -34.83
C LYS A 324 0.90 1.43 -34.03
N TYR A 325 -0.22 1.72 -34.68
CA TYR A 325 -1.43 2.15 -33.99
C TYR A 325 -2.18 0.91 -33.48
N LEU A 326 -2.80 1.05 -32.32
CA LEU A 326 -3.81 0.10 -31.88
C LEU A 326 -4.99 0.26 -32.82
N CYS A 327 -5.42 -0.82 -33.49
CA CYS A 327 -6.65 -0.77 -34.26
C CYS A 327 -7.83 -0.73 -33.30
N ASP A 328 -8.80 0.15 -33.56
CA ASP A 328 -10.11 0.10 -32.93
C ASP A 328 -10.88 -1.11 -33.47
N SER A 329 -10.47 -2.32 -33.08
CA SER A 329 -11.21 -3.55 -33.31
C SER A 329 -11.66 -4.10 -31.95
N SER A 330 -12.72 -3.50 -31.43
CA SER A 330 -13.57 -4.06 -30.38
C SER A 330 -15.00 -3.51 -30.61
N SER A 331 -15.71 -3.96 -31.64
CA SER A 331 -16.59 -5.14 -31.53
C SER A 331 -15.84 -6.38 -31.07
N ILE A 332 -15.75 -6.52 -29.74
CA ILE A 332 -15.63 -7.85 -29.14
C ILE A 332 -17.02 -8.44 -29.32
N GLU A 333 -17.19 -9.31 -30.31
CA GLU A 333 -18.25 -10.30 -30.22
C GLU A 333 -17.92 -11.12 -28.96
N GLU A 334 -18.82 -11.05 -27.97
CA GLU A 334 -18.81 -11.97 -26.85
C GLU A 334 -19.05 -13.36 -27.45
N ASP A 335 -17.97 -14.10 -27.71
CA ASP A 335 -18.07 -15.53 -27.94
C ASP A 335 -18.60 -16.15 -26.64
N ASP A 336 -19.90 -16.47 -26.66
CA ASP A 336 -20.62 -17.31 -25.71
C ASP A 336 -19.97 -18.70 -25.64
N ASP A 337 -18.81 -18.83 -24.99
CA ASP A 337 -18.29 -20.10 -24.51
C ASP A 337 -18.72 -20.31 -23.05
N ASP A 338 -20.00 -20.67 -22.92
CA ASP A 338 -20.66 -21.22 -21.73
C ASP A 338 -19.97 -22.51 -21.24
N GLN A 339 -18.90 -22.43 -20.43
CA GLN A 339 -18.49 -23.54 -19.52
C GLN A 339 -17.81 -23.09 -18.20
N LEU A 340 -18.24 -21.96 -17.62
CA LEU A 340 -17.82 -21.57 -16.25
C LEU A 340 -19.00 -21.11 -15.38
N ASN A 341 -20.12 -21.85 -15.44
CA ASN A 341 -21.17 -21.78 -14.44
C ASN A 341 -20.79 -22.66 -13.25
N ASP A 342 -20.13 -22.07 -12.24
CA ASP A 342 -20.29 -22.40 -10.80
C ASP A 342 -19.34 -21.56 -9.91
N ILE A 343 -19.37 -20.23 -10.07
CA ILE A 343 -18.89 -19.31 -9.04
C ILE A 343 -20.04 -18.31 -8.79
N PRO A 344 -20.55 -18.15 -7.55
CA PRO A 344 -21.63 -17.22 -7.28
C PRO A 344 -21.21 -15.79 -7.62
N LEU A 345 -21.87 -15.22 -8.64
CA LEU A 345 -21.78 -13.83 -9.05
C LEU A 345 -22.26 -12.93 -7.90
N LEU A 346 -21.32 -12.23 -7.26
CA LEU A 346 -21.62 -11.00 -6.52
C LEU A 346 -21.57 -9.84 -7.53
N ASN A 347 -22.76 -9.29 -7.80
CA ASN A 347 -23.06 -8.25 -8.78
C ASN A 347 -21.96 -7.19 -8.99
N SER A 348 -21.35 -7.26 -10.16
CA SER A 348 -20.52 -6.23 -10.76
C SER A 348 -21.40 -5.18 -11.46
N THR A 349 -21.69 -4.07 -10.78
CA THR A 349 -21.89 -2.78 -11.46
C THR A 349 -20.57 -2.02 -11.43
N PHE A 350 -19.66 -2.41 -12.33
CA PHE A 350 -18.43 -1.70 -12.65
C PHE A 350 -18.62 -1.03 -14.01
N PHE A 351 -18.53 0.30 -14.02
CA PHE A 351 -18.65 1.23 -15.17
C PHE A 351 -20.08 1.51 -15.68
N GLY A 352 -20.61 2.67 -15.31
CA GLY A 352 -21.84 3.23 -15.87
C GLY A 352 -22.01 4.70 -15.51
N THR A 353 -21.92 5.56 -16.53
CA THR A 353 -22.14 7.00 -16.55
C THR A 353 -23.51 7.39 -15.99
N ASN A 354 -23.56 8.33 -15.04
CA ASN A 354 -24.79 9.04 -14.71
C ASN A 354 -25.10 10.05 -15.83
N LEU A 355 -26.09 9.73 -16.65
CA LEU A 355 -26.86 10.70 -17.43
C LEU A 355 -28.22 10.85 -16.75
N GLN A 356 -28.53 12.10 -16.39
CA GLN A 356 -29.86 12.53 -15.99
C GLN A 356 -30.86 12.19 -17.10
N GLU A 357 -32.09 11.82 -16.72
CA GLU A 357 -33.27 12.48 -17.26
C GLU A 357 -34.48 12.35 -16.32
N SER A 358 -35.16 13.47 -16.23
CA SER A 358 -36.47 13.74 -15.63
C SER A 358 -37.59 12.79 -16.06
N ILE A 359 -38.48 12.45 -15.11
CA ILE A 359 -39.86 12.95 -14.98
C ILE A 359 -40.34 12.66 -13.56
#